data_AF-A0A9X9BEN8-F1
#
_entry.id   AF-A0A9X9BEN8-F1
#
_cell.length_a   1.000
_cell.length_b   1.000
_cell.length_c   1.000
_cell.angle_alpha   90.00
_cell.angle_beta   90.00
_cell.angle_gamma   90.00
#
_symmetry.space_group_name_H-M   'P 1'
#
loop_
_entity.id
_entity.type
_entity.pdbx_description
1 polymer ?
#
loop_
_entity_poly.entity_id
_entity_poly.type
_entity_poly.pdbx_seq_one_letter_code
_entity_poly.pdbx_strand_id
1 'polypeptide(L)'
;MIPALKTTVASICLGGLVTVLAPLVAPASAAQLQRCASENGICQLPYPAEVVYGTGGRNTSRFIDRPQVNCSNRVFGDPAPGQKKSCSFVVQDRWDRPDRPGRPDRRDRPGRYDPYHRYEDRDRDRDRDWSRCAKEGGFCDFYGRKRVRYGAEGRFTEGVFRNGVRCDNRTFGDPARGKSKTCYVLD
;
A
#
# COMPACT_ATOMS: atom_id res chain seq x y z
N MET A 1 -1.62 53.11 73.20
CA MET A 1 -0.16 53.27 72.95
C MET A 1 0.16 52.51 71.68
N ILE A 2 0.55 53.22 70.62
CA ILE A 2 0.91 52.75 69.25
C ILE A 2 2.33 52.13 69.36
N PRO A 3 2.74 51.03 68.66
CA PRO A 3 2.84 51.07 67.20
C PRO A 3 2.60 49.81 66.36
N ALA A 4 2.39 50.14 65.09
CA ALA A 4 2.05 49.35 63.92
C ALA A 4 3.00 48.19 63.61
N LEU A 5 2.39 47.07 63.23
CA LEU A 5 3.02 45.84 62.75
C LEU A 5 3.25 45.95 61.24
N LYS A 6 4.52 45.83 60.81
CA LYS A 6 4.91 45.81 59.39
C LYS A 6 4.41 44.51 58.74
N THR A 7 3.62 44.64 57.68
CA THR A 7 3.10 43.55 56.85
C THR A 7 4.13 43.11 55.81
N THR A 8 4.73 41.94 56.01
CA THR A 8 5.31 41.12 54.92
C THR A 8 4.24 40.14 54.46
N VAL A 9 3.77 40.31 53.22
CA VAL A 9 2.75 39.44 52.61
C VAL A 9 3.39 38.09 52.29
N ALA A 10 3.01 37.08 53.08
CA ALA A 10 3.29 35.68 52.82
C ALA A 10 2.15 35.07 51.98
N SER A 11 2.56 34.32 50.95
CA SER A 11 1.88 33.19 50.33
C SER A 11 0.35 33.23 50.24
N ILE A 12 -0.14 33.63 49.06
CA ILE A 12 -1.48 33.26 48.62
C ILE A 12 -1.35 32.01 47.75
N CYS A 13 -1.73 30.86 48.33
CA CYS A 13 -2.10 29.67 47.60
C CYS A 13 -3.37 29.97 46.79
N LEU A 14 -3.22 30.36 45.53
CA LEU A 14 -4.28 30.24 44.53
C LEU A 14 -3.90 29.08 43.62
N GLY A 15 -4.62 27.96 43.77
CA GLY A 15 -4.52 26.80 42.92
C GLY A 15 -4.79 27.19 41.47
N GLY A 16 -3.72 27.43 40.72
CA GLY A 16 -3.76 27.51 39.27
C GLY A 16 -3.89 26.09 38.73
N LEU A 17 -5.08 25.74 38.26
CA LEU A 17 -5.29 24.58 37.42
C LEU A 17 -4.55 24.85 36.09
N VAL A 18 -3.26 24.52 36.03
CA VAL A 18 -2.51 24.51 34.77
C VAL A 18 -3.03 23.31 33.99
N THR A 19 -4.06 23.51 33.18
CA THR A 19 -4.44 22.55 32.14
C THR A 19 -3.27 22.47 31.17
N VAL A 20 -2.43 21.46 31.34
CA VAL A 20 -1.38 21.12 30.39
C VAL A 20 -2.10 20.69 29.11
N LEU A 21 -2.23 21.62 28.17
CA LEU A 21 -2.59 21.30 26.79
C LEU A 21 -1.44 20.47 26.22
N ALA A 22 -1.49 19.16 26.44
CA ALA A 22 -0.61 18.23 25.77
C ALA A 22 -0.93 18.33 24.27
N PRO A 23 0.03 18.72 23.41
CA PRO A 23 -0.20 18.63 21.98
C PRO A 23 -0.48 17.17 21.66
N LEU A 24 -1.61 16.90 21.00
CA LEU A 24 -1.88 15.62 20.38
C LEU A 24 -0.84 15.43 19.27
N VAL A 25 0.31 14.87 19.62
CA VAL A 25 1.27 14.37 18.64
C VAL A 25 0.59 13.16 18.01
N ALA A 26 -0.05 13.37 16.86
CA ALA A 26 -0.52 12.26 16.04
C ALA A 26 0.66 11.30 15.84
N PRO A 27 0.50 9.99 16.07
CA PRO A 27 1.56 9.06 15.73
C PRO A 27 1.81 9.23 14.22
N ALA A 28 3.06 9.53 13.86
CA ALA A 28 3.47 9.44 12.48
C ALA A 28 3.18 8.00 12.04
N SER A 29 2.32 7.82 11.05
CA SER A 29 2.01 6.52 10.48
C SER A 29 3.29 5.92 9.93
N ALA A 30 3.92 5.04 10.71
CA ALA A 30 5.09 4.30 10.28
C ALA A 30 4.62 3.28 9.24
N ALA A 31 5.14 3.39 8.02
CA ALA A 31 4.88 2.42 6.97
C ALA A 31 5.26 1.01 7.44
N GLN A 32 4.34 0.04 7.27
CA GLN A 32 4.61 -1.35 7.64
C GLN A 32 5.65 -1.94 6.69
N LEU A 33 6.84 -2.29 7.19
CA LEU A 33 7.91 -2.90 6.41
C LEU A 33 7.90 -4.42 6.56
N GLN A 34 7.90 -5.13 5.43
CA GLN A 34 8.06 -6.59 5.40
C GLN A 34 9.39 -6.97 4.78
N ARG A 35 10.21 -7.71 5.55
CA ARG A 35 11.50 -8.23 5.07
C ARG A 35 11.27 -9.25 3.94
N CYS A 36 12.02 -9.11 2.85
CA CYS A 36 11.93 -10.00 1.68
C CYS A 36 13.25 -10.70 1.32
N ALA A 37 14.40 -10.09 1.59
CA ALA A 37 15.69 -10.66 1.21
C ALA A 37 16.83 -10.24 2.13
N SER A 38 17.79 -11.14 2.32
CA SER A 38 19.13 -10.77 2.82
C SER A 38 19.92 -10.04 1.73
N GLU A 39 21.01 -9.37 2.10
CA GLU A 39 21.98 -8.81 1.15
C GLU A 39 22.42 -9.84 0.10
N ASN A 40 22.45 -9.38 -1.16
CA ASN A 40 22.65 -10.14 -2.40
C ASN A 40 21.55 -11.15 -2.76
N GLY A 41 20.44 -11.20 -2.01
CA GLY A 41 19.26 -11.99 -2.36
C GLY A 41 18.36 -11.30 -3.38
N ILE A 42 17.40 -12.07 -3.91
CA ILE A 42 16.32 -11.54 -4.76
C ILE A 42 15.11 -11.24 -3.88
N CYS A 43 14.68 -9.98 -3.86
CA CYS A 43 13.44 -9.57 -3.22
C CYS A 43 12.32 -9.68 -4.25
N GLN A 44 11.40 -10.64 -4.07
CA GLN A 44 10.17 -10.74 -4.85
C GLN A 44 9.13 -9.78 -4.28
N LEU A 45 8.46 -9.04 -5.16
CA LEU A 45 7.48 -8.04 -4.80
C LEU A 45 6.10 -8.50 -5.27
N PRO A 46 5.11 -8.58 -4.38
CA PRO A 46 3.74 -8.90 -4.76
C PRO A 46 3.13 -7.83 -5.67
N TYR A 47 3.56 -6.57 -5.48
CA TYR A 47 3.12 -5.40 -6.25
C TYR A 47 4.24 -4.36 -6.30
N PRO A 48 4.15 -3.35 -7.19
CA PRO A 48 5.06 -2.22 -7.17
C PRO A 48 5.13 -1.56 -5.80
N ALA A 49 6.31 -1.58 -5.19
CA ALA A 49 6.50 -1.15 -3.81
C ALA A 49 7.79 -0.36 -3.66
N GLU A 50 7.84 0.44 -2.60
CA GLU A 50 9.09 1.00 -2.13
C GLU A 50 9.87 -0.07 -1.39
N VAL A 51 11.08 -0.34 -1.88
CA VAL A 51 12.01 -1.28 -1.26
C VAL A 51 13.06 -0.49 -0.51
N VAL A 52 13.16 -0.77 0.78
CA VAL A 52 14.14 -0.23 1.71
C VAL A 52 15.27 -1.23 1.86
N TYR A 53 16.51 -0.77 1.68
CA TYR A 53 17.73 -1.54 1.87
C TYR A 53 18.58 -0.91 2.96
N GLY A 54 19.01 -1.69 3.94
CA GLY A 54 19.83 -1.18 5.03
C GLY A 54 19.79 -2.02 6.30
N THR A 55 20.25 -1.43 7.40
CA THR A 55 20.28 -2.05 8.73
C THR A 55 20.43 -1.00 9.83
N GLY A 56 19.89 -1.27 11.02
CA GLY A 56 20.11 -0.43 12.22
C GLY A 56 19.75 1.05 12.03
N GLY A 57 18.70 1.36 11.25
CA GLY A 57 18.27 2.72 10.94
C GLY A 57 19.05 3.42 9.82
N ARG A 58 20.14 2.83 9.32
CA ARG A 58 20.86 3.32 8.14
C ARG A 58 20.31 2.66 6.90
N ASN A 59 19.42 3.38 6.21
CA ASN A 59 18.62 2.85 5.11
C ASN A 59 18.66 3.78 3.88
N THR A 60 18.48 3.16 2.72
CA THR A 60 18.20 3.81 1.42
C THR A 60 16.96 3.14 0.84
N SER A 61 16.20 3.84 0.01
CA SER A 61 14.99 3.28 -0.58
C SER A 61 14.88 3.58 -2.07
N ARG A 62 14.22 2.68 -2.79
CA ARG A 62 13.85 2.88 -4.20
C ARG A 62 12.48 2.28 -4.46
N PHE A 63 11.68 2.98 -5.26
CA PHE A 63 10.44 2.41 -5.79
C PHE A 63 10.77 1.46 -6.94
N ILE A 64 10.27 0.24 -6.82
CA ILE A 64 10.46 -0.82 -7.81
C ILE A 64 9.12 -1.13 -8.43
N ASP A 65 9.01 -0.97 -9.75
CA ASP A 65 7.77 -1.31 -10.46
C ASP A 65 7.74 -2.77 -10.96
N ARG A 66 8.85 -3.49 -10.87
CA ARG A 66 9.01 -4.84 -11.42
C ARG A 66 8.68 -5.91 -10.36
N PRO A 67 8.41 -7.16 -10.77
CA PRO A 67 8.07 -8.25 -9.84
C PRO A 67 9.20 -8.63 -8.87
N GLN A 68 10.43 -8.18 -9.13
CA GLN A 68 11.57 -8.46 -8.26
C GLN A 68 12.68 -7.42 -8.40
N VAL A 69 13.53 -7.33 -7.38
CA VAL A 69 14.74 -6.52 -7.37
C VAL A 69 15.89 -7.26 -6.70
N ASN A 70 17.11 -7.03 -7.19
CA ASN A 70 18.31 -7.55 -6.54
C ASN A 70 18.66 -6.68 -5.32
N CYS A 71 18.69 -7.30 -4.14
CA CYS A 71 18.95 -6.65 -2.86
C CYS A 71 20.45 -6.39 -2.67
N SER A 72 21.01 -5.37 -3.32
CA SER A 72 22.46 -5.15 -3.30
C SER A 72 22.86 -3.67 -3.36
N ASN A 73 24.11 -3.40 -2.96
CA ASN A 73 24.74 -2.08 -3.05
C ASN A 73 24.71 -1.51 -4.47
N ARG A 74 24.73 -2.36 -5.51
CA ARG A 74 24.66 -1.91 -6.90
C ARG A 74 23.33 -1.22 -7.23
N VAL A 75 22.23 -1.70 -6.65
CA VAL A 75 20.90 -1.17 -6.93
C VAL A 75 20.58 0.01 -6.01
N PHE A 76 20.94 -0.08 -4.74
CA PHE A 76 20.49 0.86 -3.72
C PHE A 76 21.56 1.83 -3.20
N GLY A 77 22.84 1.58 -3.49
CA GLY A 77 23.97 2.18 -2.78
C GLY A 77 24.29 1.44 -1.47
N ASP A 78 25.36 1.82 -0.79
CA ASP A 78 25.71 1.25 0.52
C ASP A 78 25.38 2.23 1.67
N PRO A 79 24.23 2.06 2.34
CA PRO A 79 23.84 2.92 3.46
C PRO A 79 24.60 2.60 4.76
N ALA A 80 25.18 1.40 4.87
CA ALA A 80 25.82 0.92 6.09
C ALA A 80 27.08 0.09 5.74
N PRO A 81 28.19 0.75 5.39
CA PRO A 81 29.43 0.09 5.01
C PRO A 81 29.94 -0.85 6.12
N GLY A 82 30.40 -2.04 5.72
CA GLY A 82 30.91 -3.07 6.64
C GLY A 82 29.85 -3.78 7.48
N GLN A 83 28.57 -3.40 7.35
CA GLN A 83 27.46 -4.03 8.07
C GLN A 83 26.60 -4.88 7.12
N LYS A 84 26.08 -6.00 7.64
CA LYS A 84 25.14 -6.86 6.91
C LYS A 84 23.80 -6.14 6.74
N LYS A 85 23.34 -6.04 5.50
CA LYS A 85 22.09 -5.34 5.16
C LYS A 85 21.00 -6.32 4.76
N SER A 86 19.78 -5.83 4.67
CA SER A 86 18.64 -6.60 4.15
C SER A 86 17.66 -5.68 3.45
N CYS A 87 16.84 -6.27 2.58
CA CYS A 87 15.74 -5.57 1.93
C CYS A 87 14.42 -5.86 2.65
N SER A 88 13.63 -4.81 2.80
CA SER A 88 12.22 -4.87 3.18
C SER A 88 11.42 -4.03 2.21
N PHE A 89 10.20 -4.42 1.87
CA PHE A 89 9.30 -3.59 1.08
C PHE A 89 8.22 -2.97 1.97
N VAL A 90 7.75 -1.78 1.60
CA VAL A 90 6.59 -1.14 2.20
C VAL A 90 5.35 -1.94 1.81
N VAL A 91 4.71 -2.54 2.80
CA VAL A 91 3.41 -3.18 2.64
C VAL A 91 2.40 -2.07 2.39
N GLN A 92 1.67 -2.15 1.28
CA GLN A 92 0.46 -1.35 1.13
C GLN A 92 -0.50 -1.87 2.19
N ASP A 93 -0.89 -1.01 3.13
CA ASP A 93 -2.03 -1.23 4.01
C ASP A 93 -3.20 -1.51 3.08
N ARG A 94 -3.39 -2.80 2.84
CA ARG A 94 -4.50 -3.42 2.17
C ARG A 94 -5.64 -2.99 3.05
N TRP A 95 -6.26 -1.85 2.73
CA TRP A 95 -7.47 -1.37 3.37
C TRP A 95 -8.26 -2.63 3.69
N ASP A 96 -8.42 -2.87 5.00
CA ASP A 96 -9.36 -3.83 5.50
C ASP A 96 -10.57 -3.69 4.59
N ARG A 97 -10.90 -4.74 3.85
CA ARG A 97 -12.24 -4.85 3.30
C ARG A 97 -13.05 -5.48 4.43
N PRO A 98 -13.57 -4.73 5.42
CA PRO A 98 -14.79 -5.20 6.04
C PRO A 98 -15.82 -5.25 4.91
N ASP A 99 -16.64 -6.29 4.91
CA ASP A 99 -17.79 -6.42 4.02
C ASP A 99 -17.49 -6.91 2.60
N ARG A 100 -16.85 -8.07 2.48
CA ARG A 100 -17.54 -9.10 1.69
C ARG A 100 -18.30 -9.97 2.67
N PRO A 101 -19.64 -9.85 2.79
CA PRO A 101 -20.43 -10.82 3.52
C PRO A 101 -20.01 -12.19 3.01
N GLY A 102 -19.54 -13.04 3.92
CA GLY A 102 -19.28 -14.43 3.62
C GLY A 102 -20.49 -14.95 2.87
N ARG A 103 -20.30 -15.29 1.59
CA ARG A 103 -21.33 -15.99 0.84
C ARG A 103 -21.65 -17.22 1.70
N PRO A 104 -22.89 -17.40 2.19
CA PRO A 104 -23.20 -18.49 3.10
C PRO A 104 -22.73 -19.78 2.46
N ASP A 105 -22.02 -20.60 3.24
CA ASP A 105 -21.63 -21.94 2.83
C ASP A 105 -22.91 -22.67 2.40
N ARG A 106 -23.12 -22.76 1.08
CA ARG A 106 -24.18 -23.56 0.48
C ARG A 106 -23.77 -25.03 0.56
N ARG A 107 -23.61 -25.55 1.78
CA ARG A 107 -23.90 -26.95 2.04
C ARG A 107 -25.43 -27.08 1.93
N ASP A 108 -25.89 -28.15 1.30
CA ASP A 108 -27.30 -28.45 0.98
C ASP A 108 -27.84 -27.98 -0.38
N ARG A 109 -27.01 -27.96 -1.44
CA ARG A 109 -27.54 -28.14 -2.81
C ARG A 109 -27.14 -29.51 -3.38
N PRO A 110 -28.06 -30.49 -3.44
CA PRO A 110 -27.84 -31.75 -4.14
C PRO A 110 -27.47 -31.50 -5.60
N GLY A 111 -26.41 -32.17 -6.04
CA GLY A 111 -25.72 -31.89 -7.29
C GLY A 111 -26.60 -32.05 -8.53
N ARG A 112 -26.77 -30.97 -9.28
CA ARG A 112 -26.90 -31.07 -10.73
C ARG A 112 -25.48 -31.20 -11.27
N TYR A 113 -25.08 -32.42 -11.61
CA TYR A 113 -23.86 -32.66 -12.38
C TYR A 113 -23.99 -31.92 -13.72
N ASP A 114 -23.31 -30.77 -13.84
CA ASP A 114 -23.20 -30.01 -15.08
C ASP A 114 -21.80 -30.25 -15.67
N PRO A 115 -21.68 -31.07 -16.73
CA PRO A 115 -20.38 -31.45 -17.30
C PRO A 115 -19.61 -30.30 -17.97
N TYR A 116 -20.22 -29.14 -18.20
CA TYR A 116 -19.62 -28.07 -19.02
C TYR A 116 -18.92 -26.94 -18.25
N HIS A 117 -18.92 -26.96 -16.91
CA HIS A 117 -18.30 -25.90 -16.11
C HIS A 117 -16.77 -26.05 -15.93
N ARG A 118 -16.14 -27.07 -16.51
CA ARG A 118 -14.71 -27.36 -16.32
C ARG A 118 -13.75 -26.52 -17.19
N TYR A 119 -14.26 -25.62 -18.03
CA TYR A 119 -13.45 -24.86 -18.99
C TYR A 119 -13.32 -23.35 -18.69
N GLU A 120 -13.81 -22.83 -17.55
CA GLU A 120 -13.68 -21.39 -17.22
C GLU A 120 -12.75 -21.05 -16.04
N ASP A 121 -12.20 -22.04 -15.32
CA ASP A 121 -11.38 -21.79 -14.12
C ASP A 121 -9.88 -22.08 -14.28
N ARG A 122 -9.41 -22.36 -15.51
CA ARG A 122 -7.96 -22.63 -15.75
C ARG A 122 -7.16 -21.44 -16.30
N ASP A 123 -7.80 -20.30 -16.55
CA ASP A 123 -7.14 -19.09 -17.06
C ASP A 123 -6.99 -17.96 -16.01
N ARG A 124 -7.44 -18.18 -14.76
CA ARG A 124 -7.47 -17.15 -13.70
C ARG A 124 -6.20 -17.05 -12.84
N ASP A 125 -5.19 -17.87 -13.11
CA ASP A 125 -4.09 -18.06 -12.15
C ASP A 125 -2.81 -17.24 -12.44
N ARG A 126 -2.83 -16.38 -13.46
CA ARG A 126 -1.86 -15.26 -13.62
C ARG A 126 -2.49 -13.88 -13.42
N ASP A 127 -3.80 -13.85 -13.16
CA ASP A 127 -4.61 -12.66 -12.95
C ASP A 127 -5.05 -12.50 -11.48
N ARG A 128 -4.56 -13.35 -10.57
CA ARG A 128 -4.94 -13.31 -9.13
C ARG A 128 -4.60 -11.99 -8.45
N ASP A 129 -3.65 -11.25 -9.00
CA ASP A 129 -3.22 -9.97 -8.44
C ASP A 129 -3.88 -8.77 -9.15
N TRP A 130 -4.57 -8.98 -10.29
CA TRP A 130 -5.21 -7.92 -11.05
C TRP A 130 -6.71 -7.78 -10.74
N SER A 131 -7.06 -6.78 -9.94
CA SER A 131 -8.45 -6.45 -9.59
C SER A 131 -9.08 -5.51 -10.62
N ARG A 132 -10.29 -5.84 -11.13
CA ARG A 132 -11.06 -4.91 -11.97
C ARG A 132 -11.37 -3.62 -11.20
N CYS A 133 -11.09 -2.48 -11.81
CA CYS A 133 -11.21 -1.17 -11.18
C CYS A 133 -12.30 -0.29 -11.82
N ALA A 134 -12.24 -0.07 -13.14
CA ALA A 134 -13.20 0.78 -13.85
C ALA A 134 -13.42 0.31 -15.30
N LYS A 135 -14.62 0.53 -15.84
CA LYS A 135 -14.87 0.38 -17.29
C LYS A 135 -14.24 1.54 -18.07
N GLU A 136 -14.04 1.37 -19.37
CA GLU A 136 -13.60 2.42 -20.28
C GLU A 136 -14.45 3.71 -20.12
N GLY A 137 -13.77 4.85 -20.01
CA GLY A 137 -14.37 6.16 -19.72
C GLY A 137 -14.56 6.46 -18.23
N GLY A 138 -14.45 5.47 -17.34
CA GLY A 138 -14.55 5.65 -15.89
C GLY A 138 -13.27 6.17 -15.23
N PHE A 139 -13.37 6.54 -13.96
CA PHE A 139 -12.22 6.83 -13.11
C PHE A 139 -11.90 5.61 -12.24
N CYS A 140 -10.66 5.15 -12.29
CA CYS A 140 -10.16 4.09 -11.44
C CYS A 140 -9.54 4.72 -10.19
N ASP A 141 -10.28 4.72 -9.09
CA ASP A 141 -9.82 5.28 -7.82
C ASP A 141 -9.10 4.23 -6.97
N PHE A 142 -7.93 4.59 -6.46
CA PHE A 142 -7.14 3.77 -5.55
C PHE A 142 -6.15 4.65 -4.81
N TYR A 143 -5.70 4.22 -3.64
CA TYR A 143 -4.71 4.94 -2.85
C TYR A 143 -3.29 4.44 -3.10
N GLY A 144 -2.31 5.34 -2.94
CA GLY A 144 -0.90 4.99 -3.09
C GLY A 144 -0.49 4.80 -4.54
N ARG A 145 0.67 4.16 -4.77
CA ARG A 145 1.20 3.87 -6.11
C ARG A 145 0.80 2.47 -6.52
N LYS A 146 0.06 2.31 -7.61
CA LYS A 146 -0.32 0.98 -8.13
C LYS A 146 0.01 0.84 -9.61
N ARG A 147 0.26 -0.40 -10.03
CA ARG A 147 0.25 -0.74 -11.46
C ARG A 147 -1.20 -0.78 -11.91
N VAL A 148 -1.46 -0.19 -13.07
CA VAL A 148 -2.77 -0.21 -13.70
C VAL A 148 -2.59 -0.71 -15.11
N ARG A 149 -3.41 -1.68 -15.53
CA ARG A 149 -3.50 -2.14 -16.91
C ARG A 149 -4.85 -1.77 -17.49
N TYR A 150 -4.86 -1.32 -18.75
CA TYR A 150 -6.05 -0.95 -19.50
C TYR A 150 -6.12 -1.78 -20.76
N GLY A 151 -7.25 -2.45 -21.02
CA GLY A 151 -7.35 -3.32 -22.18
C GLY A 151 -8.53 -4.28 -22.17
N ALA A 152 -8.54 -5.17 -23.16
CA ALA A 152 -9.55 -6.21 -23.36
C ALA A 152 -8.95 -7.39 -24.14
N GLU A 153 -9.54 -8.59 -23.99
CA GLU A 153 -9.20 -9.79 -24.79
C GLU A 153 -7.68 -10.10 -24.80
N GLY A 154 -7.00 -9.97 -23.66
CA GLY A 154 -5.57 -10.26 -23.53
C GLY A 154 -4.62 -9.16 -24.03
N ARG A 155 -5.15 -8.06 -24.59
CA ARG A 155 -4.36 -6.91 -25.06
C ARG A 155 -4.45 -5.77 -24.07
N PHE A 156 -3.33 -5.43 -23.44
CA PHE A 156 -3.27 -4.42 -22.37
C PHE A 156 -2.10 -3.45 -22.55
N THR A 157 -2.33 -2.19 -22.20
CA THR A 157 -1.28 -1.23 -21.89
C THR A 157 -1.21 -1.05 -20.39
N GLU A 158 0.00 -0.96 -19.83
CA GLU A 158 0.21 -0.78 -18.38
C GLU A 158 0.89 0.55 -18.04
N GLY A 159 0.66 1.04 -16.83
CA GLY A 159 1.37 2.17 -16.25
C GLY A 159 1.32 2.14 -14.72
N VAL A 160 2.14 2.97 -14.07
CA VAL A 160 2.11 3.15 -12.61
C VAL A 160 1.57 4.54 -12.32
N PHE A 161 0.49 4.60 -11.56
CA PHE A 161 -0.16 5.87 -11.19
C PHE A 161 -0.28 5.98 -9.67
N ARG A 162 -0.56 7.20 -9.20
CA ARG A 162 -0.73 7.51 -7.78
C ARG A 162 -2.11 8.11 -7.55
N ASN A 163 -2.81 7.60 -6.54
CA ASN A 163 -4.12 8.11 -6.12
C ASN A 163 -5.19 8.08 -7.24
N GLY A 164 -5.17 7.04 -8.07
CA GLY A 164 -6.13 6.85 -9.16
C GLY A 164 -5.64 7.25 -10.56
N VAL A 165 -6.46 6.90 -11.56
CA VAL A 165 -6.20 7.20 -12.98
C VAL A 165 -7.49 7.15 -13.81
N ARG A 166 -7.57 7.98 -14.86
CA ARG A 166 -8.65 7.90 -15.86
C ARG A 166 -8.49 6.66 -16.74
N CYS A 167 -9.56 5.89 -16.87
CA CYS A 167 -9.57 4.65 -17.63
C CYS A 167 -9.93 4.89 -19.11
N ASP A 168 -9.04 5.55 -19.87
CA ASP A 168 -9.32 5.93 -21.25
C ASP A 168 -8.12 5.85 -22.20
N ASN A 169 -8.45 5.88 -23.49
CA ASN A 169 -7.49 5.88 -24.60
C ASN A 169 -6.52 7.08 -24.57
N ARG A 170 -6.90 8.20 -23.93
CA ARG A 170 -6.02 9.36 -23.81
C ARG A 170 -4.87 9.09 -22.84
N THR A 171 -5.14 8.34 -21.78
CA THR A 171 -4.16 8.05 -20.73
C THR A 171 -3.27 6.86 -21.09
N PHE A 172 -3.83 5.82 -21.71
CA PHE A 172 -3.15 4.54 -21.97
C PHE A 172 -2.90 4.21 -23.45
N GLY A 173 -3.42 5.02 -24.38
CA GLY A 173 -3.58 4.60 -25.78
C GLY A 173 -4.69 3.56 -25.94
N ASP A 174 -4.88 3.05 -27.17
CA ASP A 174 -5.90 2.03 -27.48
C ASP A 174 -5.26 0.67 -27.82
N PRO A 175 -5.09 -0.22 -26.82
CA PRO A 175 -4.51 -1.55 -27.05
C PRO A 175 -5.48 -2.54 -27.73
N ALA A 176 -6.78 -2.25 -27.75
CA ALA A 176 -7.80 -3.14 -28.28
C ALA A 176 -8.89 -2.34 -29.04
N ARG A 177 -8.52 -1.84 -30.23
CA ARG A 177 -9.42 -1.04 -31.08
C ARG A 177 -10.72 -1.78 -31.40
N GLY A 178 -11.84 -1.08 -31.30
CA GLY A 178 -13.18 -1.62 -31.53
C GLY A 178 -13.71 -2.51 -30.40
N LYS A 179 -12.97 -2.65 -29.29
CA LYS A 179 -13.39 -3.42 -28.12
C LYS A 179 -13.57 -2.50 -26.91
N SER A 180 -14.57 -2.82 -26.08
CA SER A 180 -14.78 -2.15 -24.80
C SER A 180 -13.70 -2.58 -23.81
N LYS A 181 -12.91 -1.62 -23.36
CA LYS A 181 -11.76 -1.87 -22.47
C LYS A 181 -12.15 -1.71 -21.01
N THR A 182 -11.30 -2.21 -20.14
CA THR A 182 -11.48 -2.13 -18.69
C THR A 182 -10.12 -1.93 -18.04
N CYS A 183 -10.07 -1.13 -16.98
CA CYS A 183 -8.90 -0.96 -16.14
C CYS A 183 -8.89 -1.98 -15.01
N TYR A 184 -7.69 -2.47 -14.72
CA TYR A 184 -7.40 -3.36 -13.62
C TYR A 184 -6.20 -2.81 -12.84
N VAL A 185 -6.21 -2.95 -11.51
CA VAL A 185 -5.12 -2.55 -10.62
C VAL A 185 -4.41 -3.79 -10.09
N LEU A 186 -3.09 -3.73 -9.96
CA LEU A 186 -2.29 -4.78 -9.33
C LEU A 186 -2.21 -4.52 -7.82
N ASP A 187 -2.73 -5.47 -7.03
CA ASP A 187 -2.77 -5.44 -5.56
C ASP A 187 -1.76 -6.37 -4.89
#